data_AF-A0A399EGT2-F1
#
_entry.id   AF-A0A399EGT2-F1
#
_cell.length_a   1.000
_cell.length_b   1.000
_cell.length_c   1.000
_cell.angle_alpha   90.00
_cell.angle_beta   90.00
_cell.angle_gamma   90.00
#
_symmetry.space_group_name_H-M   'P 1'
#
loop_
_entity.id
_entity.type
_entity.pdbx_description
1 polymer ?
#
loop_
_entity_poly.entity_id
_entity_poly.type
_entity_poly.pdbx_seq_one_letter_code
_entity_poly.pdbx_strand_id
1 'polypeptide(L)'
;MIAVEDFFVALALAGLGFAAVRFARLNWGVAGVWLNLLWFIYQTSFGSGWVGYHHGLGVAFVLAAGWGQYGLAWALAPWPLLIYLRLELGTYWTYLPNMAEGMLLGAAAYLLTGWAKRSP
;
A
#
# COMPACT_ATOMS: atom_id res chain seq x y z
N MET A 1 -20.35 -10.54 14.75
CA MET A 1 -21.01 -9.39 15.39
C MET A 1 -20.05 -8.23 15.18
N ILE A 2 -20.38 -7.26 14.31
CA ILE A 2 -19.49 -6.11 14.05
C ILE A 2 -19.53 -5.24 15.30
N ALA A 3 -18.37 -4.95 15.90
CA ALA A 3 -18.34 -4.09 17.08
C ALA A 3 -18.82 -2.69 16.69
N VAL A 4 -19.52 -2.00 17.58
CA VAL A 4 -19.99 -0.62 17.32
C VAL A 4 -18.82 0.30 16.93
N GLU A 5 -17.64 0.05 17.49
CA GLU A 5 -16.38 0.72 17.14
C GLU A 5 -15.99 0.52 15.68
N ASP A 6 -16.08 -0.71 15.15
CA ASP A 6 -15.75 -1.03 13.76
C ASP A 6 -16.59 -0.21 12.77
N PHE A 7 -17.86 0.03 13.11
CA PHE A 7 -18.76 0.84 12.28
C PHE A 7 -18.29 2.30 12.22
N PHE A 8 -17.92 2.89 13.36
CA PHE A 8 -17.45 4.28 13.39
C PHE A 8 -16.08 4.44 12.72
N VAL A 9 -15.19 3.46 12.87
CA VAL A 9 -13.89 3.45 12.17
C VAL A 9 -14.10 3.32 10.66
N ALA A 10 -14.98 2.43 10.20
CA ALA A 10 -15.31 2.31 8.78
C ALA A 10 -15.92 3.61 8.22
N LEU A 11 -16.79 4.29 8.98
CA LEU A 11 -17.37 5.58 8.59
C LEU A 11 -16.31 6.68 8.52
N ALA A 12 -15.40 6.74 9.49
CA ALA A 12 -14.28 7.68 9.49
C ALA A 12 -13.37 7.46 8.29
N LEU A 13 -13.01 6.20 7.98
CA LEU A 13 -12.23 5.84 6.81
C LEU A 13 -12.94 6.21 5.50
N ALA A 14 -14.25 5.97 5.39
CA ALA A 14 -15.03 6.37 4.22
C ALA A 14 -15.02 7.89 4.02
N GLY A 15 -15.17 8.67 5.10
CA GLY A 15 -15.06 10.13 5.07
C GLY A 15 -13.66 10.60 4.65
N LEU A 16 -12.61 9.94 5.16
CA LEU A 16 -11.21 10.24 4.83
C LEU A 16 -10.92 9.95 3.36
N GLY A 17 -11.41 8.83 2.83
CA GLY A 17 -11.29 8.49 1.41
C GLY A 17 -12.00 9.47 0.49
N PHE A 18 -13.24 9.85 0.85
CA PHE A 18 -13.98 10.86 0.11
C PHE A 18 -13.23 12.21 0.11
N ALA A 19 -12.72 12.64 1.26
CA ALA A 19 -11.93 13.86 1.37
C ALA A 19 -10.64 13.80 0.55
N ALA A 20 -9.92 12.68 0.61
CA ALA A 20 -8.71 12.43 -0.16
C ALA A 20 -8.94 12.53 -1.68
N VAL A 21 -10.03 11.94 -2.18
CA VAL A 21 -10.40 12.06 -3.59
C VAL A 21 -10.85 13.48 -3.93
N ARG A 22 -11.71 14.08 -3.10
CA ARG A 22 -12.35 15.36 -3.41
C ARG A 22 -11.43 16.57 -3.29
N PHE A 23 -10.55 16.58 -2.30
CA PHE A 23 -9.71 17.72 -1.95
C PHE A 23 -8.25 17.52 -2.36
N ALA A 24 -7.70 16.32 -2.19
CA ALA A 24 -6.34 16.01 -2.61
C ALA A 24 -6.25 15.48 -4.06
N ARG A 25 -7.39 15.34 -4.76
CA ARG A 25 -7.50 14.84 -6.15
C ARG A 25 -6.83 13.48 -6.34
N LEU A 26 -6.81 12.66 -5.29
CA LEU A 26 -6.30 11.30 -5.39
C LEU A 26 -7.21 10.46 -6.30
N ASN A 27 -6.59 9.56 -7.06
CA ASN A 27 -7.33 8.56 -7.83
C ASN A 27 -8.07 7.62 -6.88
N TRP A 28 -9.30 7.23 -7.20
CA TRP A 28 -10.09 6.28 -6.41
C TRP A 28 -9.37 4.97 -6.11
N GLY A 29 -8.62 4.42 -7.07
CA GLY A 29 -7.82 3.22 -6.86
C GLY A 29 -6.69 3.44 -5.85
N VAL A 30 -6.06 4.60 -5.90
CA VAL A 30 -5.06 5.01 -4.90
C VAL A 30 -5.72 5.11 -3.54
N ALA A 31 -6.77 5.92 -3.39
CA ALA A 31 -7.49 6.09 -2.13
C ALA A 31 -7.98 4.74 -1.55
N GLY A 32 -8.46 3.82 -2.39
CA GLY A 32 -8.88 2.48 -1.98
C GLY A 32 -7.76 1.64 -1.37
N VAL A 33 -6.57 1.65 -1.98
CA VAL A 33 -5.37 0.99 -1.42
C VAL A 33 -5.05 1.52 -0.02
N TRP A 34 -5.14 2.84 0.14
CA TRP A 34 -4.85 3.52 1.40
C TRP A 34 -5.86 3.21 2.50
N LEU A 35 -7.15 3.22 2.19
CA LEU A 35 -8.18 2.85 3.13
C LEU A 35 -8.07 1.36 3.53
N ASN A 36 -7.71 0.50 2.57
CA ASN A 36 -7.49 -0.91 2.85
C ASN A 36 -6.31 -1.13 3.80
N LEU A 37 -5.20 -0.40 3.61
CA LEU A 37 -4.06 -0.42 4.53
C LEU A 37 -4.45 0.02 5.94
N LEU A 38 -5.16 1.15 6.08
CA LEU A 38 -5.57 1.67 7.38
C LEU A 38 -6.53 0.73 8.09
N TRP A 39 -7.48 0.15 7.35
CA TRP A 39 -8.38 -0.86 7.88
C TRP A 39 -7.64 -2.12 8.32
N PHE A 40 -6.67 -2.58 7.53
CA PHE A 40 -5.84 -3.74 7.87
C PHE A 40 -5.03 -3.51 9.15
N ILE A 41 -4.41 -2.33 9.29
CA ILE A 41 -3.67 -1.95 10.50
C ILE A 41 -4.58 -1.92 11.73
N TYR A 42 -5.80 -1.37 11.60
CA TYR A 42 -6.77 -1.33 12.69
C TYR A 42 -7.20 -2.74 13.14
N GLN A 43 -7.45 -3.64 12.18
CA GLN A 43 -7.91 -5.01 12.48
C GLN A 43 -6.80 -5.96 12.96
N THR A 44 -5.53 -5.66 12.67
CA THR A 44 -4.46 -6.66 12.74
C THR A 44 -3.34 -6.24 13.67
N SER A 45 -3.22 -6.95 14.80
CA SER A 45 -2.02 -6.93 15.63
C SER A 45 -0.81 -7.50 14.85
N PHE A 46 0.41 -7.02 15.14
CA PHE A 46 1.62 -7.53 14.48
C PHE A 46 1.73 -9.07 14.57
N GLY A 47 1.89 -9.74 13.43
CA GLY A 47 1.85 -11.20 13.33
C GLY A 47 1.85 -11.70 11.87
N SER A 48 1.52 -12.99 11.66
CA SER A 48 1.58 -13.65 10.35
C SER A 48 0.72 -13.00 9.26
N GLY A 49 -0.38 -12.34 9.62
CA GLY A 49 -1.23 -11.58 8.70
C GLY A 49 -0.47 -10.47 7.97
N TRP A 50 0.51 -9.85 8.65
CA TRP A 50 1.34 -8.81 8.05
C TRP A 50 2.23 -9.36 6.93
N VAL A 51 2.76 -10.59 7.05
CA VAL A 51 3.57 -11.21 5.98
C VAL A 51 2.75 -11.38 4.71
N GLY A 52 1.54 -11.95 4.83
CA GLY A 52 0.65 -12.17 3.69
C GLY A 52 0.24 -10.85 3.03
N TYR A 53 -0.04 -9.83 3.83
CA TYR A 53 -0.39 -8.49 3.35
C TYR A 53 0.75 -7.83 2.56
N HIS A 54 2.00 -7.89 3.06
CA HIS A 54 3.16 -7.36 2.34
C HIS A 54 3.43 -8.10 1.04
N HIS A 55 3.25 -9.43 1.02
CA HIS A 55 3.39 -10.21 -0.21
C HIS A 55 2.32 -9.81 -1.24
N GLY A 56 1.07 -9.64 -0.82
CA GLY A 56 -0.02 -9.14 -1.66
C GLY A 56 0.24 -7.73 -2.21
N LEU A 57 0.75 -6.82 -1.37
CA LEU A 57 1.18 -5.48 -1.79
C LEU A 57 2.30 -5.52 -2.83
N GLY A 58 3.31 -6.39 -2.63
CA GLY A 58 4.41 -6.58 -3.57
C GLY A 58 3.93 -7.05 -4.95
N VAL A 59 3.06 -8.06 -4.99
CA VAL A 59 2.46 -8.55 -6.24
C VAL A 59 1.63 -7.47 -6.92
N ALA A 60 0.78 -6.75 -6.17
CA ALA A 60 -0.01 -5.65 -6.71
C ALA A 60 0.88 -4.54 -7.28
N PHE A 61 2.00 -4.24 -6.62
CA PHE A 61 2.96 -3.23 -7.06
C PHE A 61 3.63 -3.64 -8.38
N VAL A 62 4.08 -4.90 -8.51
CA VAL A 62 4.61 -5.45 -9.76
C VAL A 62 3.59 -5.36 -10.89
N LEU A 63 2.33 -5.73 -10.64
CA LEU A 63 1.27 -5.66 -11.64
C LEU A 63 0.96 -4.23 -12.06
N ALA A 64 0.82 -3.31 -11.09
CA ALA A 64 0.56 -1.89 -11.36
C ALA A 64 1.70 -1.25 -12.15
N ALA A 65 2.96 -1.57 -11.82
CA ALA A 65 4.13 -1.12 -12.55
C ALA A 65 4.17 -1.72 -13.97
N GLY A 66 3.97 -3.03 -14.10
CA GLY A 66 3.97 -3.76 -15.37
C GLY A 66 2.90 -3.27 -16.35
N TRP A 67 1.74 -2.85 -15.85
CA TRP A 67 0.63 -2.31 -16.66
C TRP A 67 0.73 -0.79 -16.87
N GLY A 68 1.82 -0.16 -16.44
CA GLY A 68 2.04 1.29 -16.61
C GLY A 68 1.09 2.18 -15.79
N GLN A 69 0.44 1.62 -14.76
CA GLN A 69 -0.42 2.34 -13.82
C GLN A 69 0.43 3.01 -12.73
N TYR A 70 1.28 3.95 -13.13
CA TYR A 70 2.32 4.53 -12.28
C TYR A 70 1.78 5.22 -11.01
N GLY A 71 0.60 5.83 -11.07
CA GLY A 71 -0.05 6.41 -9.88
C GLY A 71 -0.48 5.35 -8.86
N LEU A 72 -0.94 4.20 -9.34
CA LEU A 72 -1.28 3.05 -8.49
C LEU A 72 -0.02 2.38 -7.94
N ALA A 73 1.03 2.25 -8.76
CA ALA A 73 2.33 1.75 -8.31
C ALA A 73 2.89 2.63 -7.17
N TRP A 74 2.84 3.96 -7.32
CA TRP A 74 3.25 4.89 -6.27
C TRP A 74 2.42 4.79 -4.99
N ALA A 75 1.12 4.48 -5.10
CA ALA A 75 0.25 4.27 -3.95
C ALA A 75 0.51 2.95 -3.22
N LEU A 76 0.96 1.93 -3.95
CA LEU A 76 1.31 0.62 -3.41
C LEU A 76 2.74 0.59 -2.83
N ALA A 77 3.54 1.62 -3.11
CA ALA A 77 4.83 1.76 -2.48
C ALA A 77 4.65 1.91 -0.94
N PRO A 78 5.35 1.13 -0.12
CA PRO A 78 5.13 1.04 1.33
C PRO A 78 5.77 2.19 2.14
N TRP A 79 6.05 3.35 1.53
CA TRP A 79 6.41 4.57 2.27
C TRP A 79 5.47 4.94 3.43
N PRO A 80 4.17 4.65 3.41
CA PRO A 80 3.29 4.98 4.52
C PRO A 80 3.37 3.97 5.64
N LEU A 81 3.65 2.73 5.26
CA LEU A 81 4.01 1.67 6.17
C LEU A 81 5.32 2.09 6.88
N LEU A 82 6.33 2.54 6.14
CA LEU A 82 7.56 3.10 6.73
C LEU A 82 7.29 4.28 7.70
N ILE A 83 6.33 5.16 7.39
CA ILE A 83 5.89 6.25 8.30
C ILE A 83 5.19 5.69 9.54
N TYR A 84 4.26 4.74 9.38
CA TYR A 84 3.56 4.08 10.48
C TYR A 84 4.54 3.36 11.42
N LEU A 85 5.53 2.70 10.85
CA LEU A 85 6.62 2.04 11.57
C LEU A 85 7.62 3.04 12.17
N ARG A 86 7.39 4.35 12.05
CA ARG A 86 8.27 5.44 12.54
C ARG A 86 9.73 5.33 12.07
N LEU A 87 9.96 4.65 10.94
CA LEU A 87 11.30 4.29 10.47
C LEU A 87 12.10 3.40 11.44
N GLU A 88 11.47 2.82 12.47
CA GLU A 88 12.09 1.86 13.40
C GLU A 88 12.20 0.48 12.74
N LEU A 89 13.06 0.39 11.73
CA LEU A 89 13.28 -0.81 10.93
C LEU A 89 13.70 -2.04 11.78
N GLY A 90 14.33 -1.81 12.94
CA GLY A 90 14.74 -2.87 13.87
C GLY A 90 13.57 -3.69 14.41
N THR A 91 12.42 -3.06 14.63
CA THR A 91 11.19 -3.72 15.13
C THR A 91 10.55 -4.62 14.05
N TYR A 92 10.92 -4.44 12.79
CA TYR A 92 10.30 -5.08 11.62
C TYR A 92 11.25 -5.89 10.76
N TRP A 93 12.43 -6.21 11.30
CA TRP A 93 13.47 -6.99 10.62
C TRP A 93 12.96 -8.31 10.02
N THR A 94 12.00 -8.97 10.68
CA THR A 94 11.40 -10.21 10.19
C THR A 94 10.45 -10.04 9.00
N TYR A 95 9.92 -8.85 8.76
CA TYR A 95 9.00 -8.54 7.65
C TYR A 95 9.71 -7.87 6.47
N LEU A 96 10.87 -7.26 6.73
CA LEU A 96 11.71 -6.55 5.75
C LEU A 96 12.08 -7.38 4.51
N PRO A 97 12.47 -8.67 4.59
CA PRO A 97 12.84 -9.45 3.42
C PRO A 97 11.68 -9.58 2.41
N ASN A 98 10.49 -9.89 2.89
CA ASN A 98 9.30 -10.07 2.04
C ASN A 98 8.85 -8.73 1.44
N MET A 99 8.93 -7.67 2.24
CA MET A 99 8.67 -6.31 1.77
C MET A 99 9.69 -5.88 0.71
N ALA A 100 10.98 -6.18 0.92
CA ALA A 100 12.05 -5.86 -0.01
C ALA A 100 11.92 -6.63 -1.33
N GLU A 101 11.56 -7.91 -1.32
CA GLU A 101 11.41 -8.72 -2.53
C GLU A 101 10.31 -8.16 -3.44
N GLY A 102 9.13 -7.90 -2.89
CA GLY A 102 8.02 -7.28 -3.64
C GLY A 102 8.33 -5.86 -4.13
N MET A 103 9.01 -5.06 -3.31
CA MET A 103 9.43 -3.71 -3.68
C MET A 103 10.50 -3.69 -4.77
N LEU A 104 11.53 -4.53 -4.67
CA LEU A 104 12.62 -4.60 -5.63
C LEU A 104 12.11 -5.06 -6.99
N LEU A 105 11.25 -6.08 -7.01
CA LEU A 105 10.64 -6.58 -8.24
C LEU A 105 9.74 -5.53 -8.90
N GLY A 106 8.88 -4.87 -8.12
CA GLY A 106 8.02 -3.84 -8.70
C GLY A 106 8.77 -2.55 -9.06
N ALA A 107 9.84 -2.22 -8.36
CA ALA A 107 10.72 -1.10 -8.72
C ALA A 107 11.49 -1.41 -10.01
N ALA A 108 12.00 -2.63 -10.16
CA ALA A 108 12.59 -3.10 -11.40
C ALA A 108 11.57 -3.06 -12.55
N ALA A 109 10.34 -3.55 -12.35
CA ALA A 109 9.28 -3.48 -13.34
C ALA A 109 8.91 -2.03 -13.70
N TYR A 110 8.84 -1.13 -12.72
CA TYR A 110 8.57 0.29 -12.91
C TYR A 110 9.69 0.96 -13.73
N LEU A 111 10.94 0.68 -13.39
CA LEU A 111 12.10 1.20 -14.09
C LEU A 111 12.18 0.64 -15.51
N LEU A 112 11.98 -0.66 -15.70
CA LEU A 112 12.04 -1.31 -17.01
C LEU A 112 10.91 -0.84 -17.94
N THR A 113 9.67 -0.74 -17.44
CA THR A 113 8.54 -0.23 -18.24
C THR A 113 8.67 1.26 -18.51
N GLY A 114 9.13 2.04 -17.52
CA GLY A 114 9.41 3.46 -17.67
C GLY A 114 10.55 3.75 -18.65
N TRP A 115 11.56 2.88 -18.69
CA TRP A 115 12.69 2.95 -19.62
C TRP A 115 12.25 2.53 -21.03
N ALA A 116 11.48 1.44 -21.16
CA ALA A 116 10.90 1.01 -22.44
C ALA A 116 10.00 2.06 -23.08
N LYS A 117 9.28 2.87 -22.28
CA LYS A 117 8.49 4.01 -22.78
C LYS A 117 9.32 5.21 -23.24
N ARG A 118 10.58 5.33 -22.81
CA ARG A 118 11.48 6.46 -23.12
C ARG A 118 12.51 6.12 -24.20
N SER A 119 12.74 4.84 -24.47
CA SER A 119 13.56 4.39 -25.59
C SER A 119 12.73 4.51 -26.88
N PRO A 120 13.20 5.27 -27.89
CA PRO A 120 12.49 5.50 -29.15
C PRO A 120 12.35 4.24 -30.01
#